data_AF-A0A9P4XZR9-F1
#
_entry.id   AF-A0A9P4XZR9-F1
#
_cell.length_a   1.000
_cell.length_b   1.000
_cell.length_c   1.000
_cell.angle_alpha   90.00
_cell.angle_beta   90.00
_cell.angle_gamma   90.00
#
_symmetry.space_group_name_H-M   'P 1'
#
loop_
_entity.id
_entity.type
_entity.pdbx_description
1 polymer ?
#
loop_
_entity_poly.entity_id
_entity_poly.type
_entity_poly.pdbx_seq_one_letter_code
_entity_poly.pdbx_strand_id
1 'polypeptide(L)'
;MYFSTRPALAALLVAGGAVVQACPPKHHQSSSAAAVSSSTVSIAAKYSATWTSVLVAPTTTSAVVVPTTTSSSSSIVVVTTSATPSTTSSAAAASSTASSGLTSDQSAALDTQNGARSDVGETALTWSTTLASDAQSWAEHLASLGSPGDLVHSSGTGQGENLYWQSDASDPYANAATAWVDEKSSYSGEAIEDDSAFENYGHYTQIIWSSTTEVGMGIASDGAGGYYVVARYTPEGNVIGETPTTS
;
A
#
# COMPACT_ATOMS: atom_id res chain seq x y z
N MET A 1 -57.91 30.89 11.87
CA MET A 1 -57.84 31.94 10.81
C MET A 1 -56.42 32.49 10.90
N TYR A 2 -55.48 32.29 9.98
CA TYR A 2 -55.53 32.19 8.54
C TYR A 2 -54.45 31.19 8.09
N PHE A 3 -54.83 30.21 7.29
CA PHE A 3 -53.93 29.40 6.49
C PHE A 3 -53.43 30.26 5.33
N SER A 4 -52.14 30.19 4.99
CA SER A 4 -51.69 30.55 3.65
C SER A 4 -51.01 29.33 3.04
N THR A 5 -51.61 28.83 1.97
CA THR A 5 -51.12 27.70 1.17
C THR A 5 -50.82 28.22 -0.24
N ARG A 6 -49.90 27.49 -0.91
CA ARG A 6 -49.70 27.33 -2.37
C ARG A 6 -48.49 28.10 -2.99
N PRO A 7 -47.93 27.64 -4.13
CA PRO A 7 -46.89 26.60 -4.16
C PRO A 7 -45.76 26.86 -5.22
N ALA A 8 -44.79 25.94 -5.24
CA ALA A 8 -43.97 25.47 -6.38
C ALA A 8 -43.26 26.47 -7.31
N LEU A 9 -41.93 26.35 -7.36
CA LEU A 9 -41.22 26.04 -8.62
C LEU A 9 -39.85 25.44 -8.32
N ALA A 10 -39.62 24.27 -8.92
CA ALA A 10 -38.38 23.52 -8.88
C ALA A 10 -37.25 24.29 -9.57
N ALA A 11 -36.09 24.36 -8.92
CA ALA A 11 -34.82 24.58 -9.58
C ALA A 11 -33.91 23.43 -9.15
N LEU A 12 -33.85 22.41 -10.00
CA LEU A 12 -32.87 21.35 -9.98
C LEU A 12 -31.52 21.97 -10.37
N LEU A 13 -30.71 22.34 -9.38
CA LEU A 13 -29.29 22.62 -9.57
C LEU A 13 -28.54 21.34 -9.25
N VAL A 14 -28.19 20.60 -10.31
CA VAL A 14 -27.22 19.51 -10.26
C VAL A 14 -25.87 20.15 -9.97
N ALA A 15 -25.47 20.16 -8.70
CA ALA A 15 -24.09 20.37 -8.33
C ALA A 15 -23.36 19.05 -8.57
N GLY A 16 -22.54 19.00 -9.62
CA GLY A 16 -21.52 17.97 -9.77
C GLY A 16 -20.48 18.15 -8.68
N GLY A 17 -20.69 17.47 -7.55
CA GLY A 17 -19.66 17.23 -6.55
C GLY A 17 -19.05 15.88 -6.84
N ALA A 18 -17.75 15.84 -7.13
CA ALA A 18 -16.98 14.61 -7.08
C ALA A 18 -17.15 13.99 -5.69
N VAL A 19 -17.55 12.72 -5.64
CA VAL A 19 -17.56 11.96 -4.39
C VAL A 19 -16.12 11.53 -4.14
N VAL A 20 -15.41 12.32 -3.36
CA VAL A 20 -14.12 11.97 -2.76
C VAL A 20 -14.45 11.10 -1.55
N GLN A 21 -14.18 9.80 -1.62
CA GLN A 21 -14.41 8.90 -0.51
C GLN A 21 -13.08 8.61 0.20
N ALA A 22 -12.87 9.27 1.34
CA ALA A 22 -11.93 8.79 2.35
C ALA A 22 -12.53 7.54 3.03
N CYS A 23 -11.68 6.58 3.37
CA CYS A 23 -12.06 5.30 3.95
C CYS A 23 -12.90 5.48 5.23
N PRO A 24 -14.09 4.86 5.35
CA PRO A 24 -14.84 4.88 6.60
C PRO A 24 -14.23 3.90 7.63
N PRO A 25 -14.11 4.29 8.91
CA PRO A 25 -13.56 3.41 9.95
C PRO A 25 -14.46 2.18 10.13
N LYS A 26 -13.86 0.98 10.09
CA LYS A 26 -14.59 -0.27 10.30
C LYS A 26 -15.13 -0.32 11.74
N HIS A 27 -16.43 -0.13 11.88
CA HIS A 27 -17.13 -0.44 13.13
C HIS A 27 -17.07 -1.94 13.40
N HIS A 28 -16.34 -2.29 14.46
CA HIS A 28 -16.33 -3.61 15.07
C HIS A 28 -17.72 -3.89 15.69
N GLN A 29 -18.57 -4.66 15.00
CA GLN A 29 -19.82 -5.16 15.58
C GLN A 29 -19.63 -6.59 16.05
N SER A 30 -19.44 -6.72 17.36
CA SER A 30 -19.55 -7.98 18.09
C SER A 30 -21.00 -8.47 18.02
N SER A 31 -21.25 -9.57 17.30
CA SER A 31 -22.58 -10.15 17.20
C SER A 31 -22.83 -11.12 18.36
N SER A 32 -23.71 -10.71 19.27
CA SER A 32 -24.25 -11.55 20.35
C SER A 32 -25.25 -12.57 19.79
N ALA A 33 -25.15 -13.80 20.30
CA ALA A 33 -26.01 -14.93 19.93
C ALA A 33 -27.48 -14.73 20.34
N ALA A 34 -28.41 -15.07 19.45
CA ALA A 34 -29.81 -15.28 19.76
C ALA A 34 -30.27 -16.64 19.23
N ALA A 35 -30.84 -17.44 20.14
CA ALA A 35 -31.39 -18.76 19.89
C ALA A 35 -32.74 -18.70 19.16
N VAL A 36 -32.98 -19.61 18.21
CA VAL A 36 -34.33 -19.87 17.68
C VAL A 36 -34.57 -21.37 17.51
N SER A 37 -35.77 -21.76 17.92
CA SER A 37 -36.34 -23.09 18.13
C SER A 37 -36.56 -23.91 16.85
N SER A 38 -36.39 -25.23 16.99
CA SER A 38 -36.61 -26.28 15.99
C SER A 38 -38.06 -26.41 15.52
N SER A 39 -38.24 -26.80 14.26
CA SER A 39 -39.34 -27.65 13.80
C SER A 39 -38.89 -28.53 12.63
N THR A 40 -39.10 -29.83 12.80
CA THR A 40 -38.62 -30.94 11.97
C THR A 40 -39.61 -31.24 10.85
N VAL A 41 -39.13 -31.47 9.62
CA VAL A 41 -39.79 -32.37 8.65
C VAL A 41 -38.71 -33.19 7.95
N SER A 42 -38.79 -34.51 8.15
CA SER A 42 -37.89 -35.50 7.58
C SER A 42 -38.29 -35.88 6.15
N ILE A 43 -37.33 -35.89 5.22
CA ILE A 43 -37.34 -36.77 4.05
C ILE A 43 -35.97 -37.41 3.87
N ALA A 44 -35.98 -38.73 3.79
CA ALA A 44 -34.81 -39.59 3.74
C ALA A 44 -34.18 -39.60 2.34
N ALA A 45 -32.86 -39.50 2.27
CA ALA A 45 -32.08 -40.05 1.17
C ALA A 45 -30.71 -40.51 1.69
N LYS A 46 -30.42 -41.78 1.43
CA LYS A 46 -29.28 -42.56 1.91
C LYS A 46 -28.04 -42.20 1.11
N TYR A 47 -27.01 -41.65 1.75
CA TYR A 47 -25.62 -41.80 1.30
C TYR A 47 -24.70 -41.87 2.51
N SER A 48 -24.06 -43.03 2.69
CA SER A 48 -23.02 -43.25 3.70
C SER A 48 -21.69 -42.71 3.18
N ALA A 49 -21.02 -41.89 3.99
CA ALA A 49 -19.58 -41.66 3.88
C ALA A 49 -19.03 -41.49 5.30
N THR A 50 -18.24 -42.46 5.73
CA THR A 50 -17.55 -42.48 7.01
C THR A 50 -16.26 -41.67 6.93
N TRP A 51 -16.13 -40.65 7.78
CA TRP A 51 -14.86 -39.98 8.06
C TRP A 51 -14.61 -40.00 9.56
N THR A 52 -13.55 -40.70 9.95
CA THR A 52 -13.06 -40.80 11.33
C THR A 52 -12.14 -39.62 11.60
N SER A 53 -12.49 -38.75 12.55
CA SER A 53 -11.58 -37.74 13.10
C SER A 53 -10.86 -38.33 14.32
N VAL A 54 -9.54 -38.17 14.37
CA VAL A 54 -8.76 -38.37 15.59
C VAL A 54 -8.01 -37.08 15.90
N LEU A 55 -8.36 -36.52 17.06
CA LEU A 55 -7.69 -35.41 17.72
C LEU A 55 -6.28 -35.82 18.15
N VAL A 56 -5.30 -34.95 17.93
CA VAL A 56 -3.99 -35.07 18.58
C VAL A 56 -3.71 -33.77 19.34
N ALA A 57 -3.53 -33.92 20.65
CA ALA A 57 -3.13 -32.86 21.58
C ALA A 57 -1.62 -32.59 21.50
N PRO A 58 -1.14 -31.40 21.92
CA PRO A 58 0.29 -31.10 21.96
C PRO A 58 0.93 -31.62 23.26
N THR A 59 2.11 -32.23 23.16
CA THR A 59 2.97 -32.52 24.32
C THR A 59 4.33 -31.84 24.16
N THR A 60 4.68 -31.09 25.19
CA THR A 60 5.99 -30.52 25.52
C THR A 60 7.04 -31.62 25.71
N THR A 61 8.28 -31.40 25.25
CA THR A 61 9.51 -31.93 25.89
C THR A 61 10.72 -31.12 25.44
N SER A 62 11.35 -30.42 26.40
CA SER A 62 12.73 -29.94 26.30
C SER A 62 13.70 -31.07 26.65
N ALA A 63 14.81 -31.21 25.91
CA ALA A 63 16.01 -31.84 26.44
C ALA A 63 17.29 -31.40 25.70
N VAL A 64 18.17 -30.83 26.51
CA VAL A 64 19.59 -30.51 26.40
C VAL A 64 20.41 -31.53 25.58
N VAL A 65 21.27 -31.03 24.67
CA VAL A 65 22.46 -31.77 24.20
C VAL A 65 23.70 -30.88 24.24
N VAL A 66 24.74 -31.44 24.82
CA VAL A 66 26.05 -30.87 25.18
C VAL A 66 26.91 -30.61 23.94
N PRO A 67 27.74 -29.55 23.88
CA PRO A 67 28.74 -29.40 22.83
C PRO A 67 29.98 -30.26 23.14
N THR A 68 30.31 -31.20 22.26
CA THR A 68 31.60 -31.91 22.27
C THR A 68 32.63 -31.13 21.47
N THR A 69 33.72 -30.78 22.15
CA THR A 69 34.95 -30.24 21.58
C THR A 69 35.73 -31.36 20.87
N THR A 70 36.07 -31.16 19.59
CA THR A 70 37.14 -31.93 18.95
C THR A 70 38.10 -30.97 18.26
N SER A 71 39.25 -30.79 18.90
CA SER A 71 40.45 -30.19 18.36
C SER A 71 41.13 -31.16 17.40
N SER A 72 41.56 -30.69 16.22
CA SER A 72 42.62 -31.36 15.48
C SER A 72 43.41 -30.36 14.65
N SER A 73 44.72 -30.41 14.85
CA SER A 73 45.73 -29.46 14.42
C SER A 73 46.31 -29.77 13.04
N SER A 74 46.87 -28.71 12.44
CA SER A 74 48.01 -28.68 11.50
C SER A 74 47.73 -29.16 10.07
N SER A 75 48.18 -28.49 8.99
CA SER A 75 49.40 -27.71 8.80
C SER A 75 49.26 -26.65 7.72
N ILE A 76 50.11 -25.63 7.85
CA ILE A 76 50.39 -24.55 6.91
C ILE A 76 50.82 -25.05 5.51
N VAL A 77 50.30 -24.42 4.46
CA VAL A 77 51.03 -24.15 3.20
C VAL A 77 50.72 -22.73 2.78
N VAL A 78 51.76 -21.91 2.79
CA VAL A 78 51.75 -20.51 2.38
C VAL A 78 51.76 -20.50 0.86
N VAL A 79 50.68 -20.01 0.23
CA VAL A 79 50.71 -19.61 -1.19
C VAL A 79 50.53 -18.11 -1.23
N THR A 80 51.66 -17.42 -1.31
CA THR A 80 51.76 -16.00 -1.64
C THR A 80 51.46 -15.82 -3.12
N THR A 81 50.31 -15.26 -3.45
CA THR A 81 50.09 -14.57 -4.72
C THR A 81 49.58 -13.16 -4.45
N SER A 82 50.49 -12.22 -4.65
CA SER A 82 50.26 -10.79 -4.74
C SER A 82 49.30 -10.49 -5.90
N ALA A 83 48.20 -9.80 -5.63
CA ALA A 83 47.40 -9.14 -6.64
C ALA A 83 46.97 -7.76 -6.11
N THR A 84 47.49 -6.75 -6.78
CA THR A 84 47.27 -5.31 -6.63
C THR A 84 45.79 -4.95 -6.79
N PRO A 85 45.22 -4.03 -5.97
CA PRO A 85 43.91 -3.47 -6.27
C PRO A 85 44.05 -2.39 -7.35
N SER A 86 43.57 -2.69 -8.55
CA SER A 86 43.39 -1.69 -9.61
C SER A 86 42.16 -0.84 -9.30
N THR A 87 42.40 0.40 -8.91
CA THR A 87 41.43 1.49 -8.90
C THR A 87 40.93 1.74 -10.33
N THR A 88 39.75 1.25 -10.66
CA THR A 88 39.00 1.75 -11.82
C THR A 88 37.79 2.50 -11.29
N SER A 89 37.99 3.79 -11.13
CA SER A 89 36.93 4.78 -10.94
C SER A 89 36.10 4.79 -12.22
N SER A 90 34.98 4.06 -12.21
CA SER A 90 33.91 4.29 -13.17
C SER A 90 32.98 5.28 -12.52
N ALA A 91 33.22 6.56 -12.81
CA ALA A 91 32.25 7.61 -12.57
C ALA A 91 30.94 7.17 -13.25
N ALA A 92 29.96 6.81 -12.43
CA ALA A 92 28.57 6.74 -12.86
C ALA A 92 28.20 8.17 -13.27
N ALA A 93 28.32 8.45 -14.57
CA ALA A 93 27.63 9.56 -15.17
C ALA A 93 26.16 9.35 -14.87
N ALA A 94 25.62 10.18 -13.99
CA ALA A 94 24.20 10.31 -13.78
C ALA A 94 23.56 10.57 -15.14
N SER A 95 22.91 9.54 -15.68
CA SER A 95 22.03 9.68 -16.83
C SER A 95 20.82 10.47 -16.38
N SER A 96 20.90 11.79 -16.53
CA SER A 96 19.78 12.71 -16.46
C SER A 96 18.84 12.48 -17.65
N THR A 97 18.16 11.34 -17.66
CA THR A 97 17.17 11.01 -18.69
C THR A 97 15.92 10.44 -18.04
N ALA A 98 15.16 11.29 -17.35
CA ALA A 98 13.85 10.93 -16.82
C ALA A 98 12.88 12.10 -17.02
N SER A 99 12.33 12.23 -18.23
CA SER A 99 11.15 13.07 -18.50
C SER A 99 10.56 12.83 -19.89
N SER A 100 11.36 12.40 -20.87
CA SER A 100 10.93 12.31 -22.28
C SER A 100 9.95 11.17 -22.64
N GLY A 101 9.37 10.48 -21.66
CA GLY A 101 8.47 9.32 -21.89
C GLY A 101 7.24 9.24 -20.99
N LEU A 102 7.05 10.18 -20.06
CA LEU A 102 5.86 10.20 -19.19
C LEU A 102 4.70 10.94 -19.86
N THR A 103 3.47 10.56 -19.51
CA THR A 103 2.30 11.40 -19.84
C THR A 103 2.35 12.70 -19.03
N SER A 104 1.55 13.70 -19.44
CA SER A 104 1.42 14.95 -18.67
C SER A 104 0.94 14.70 -17.25
N ASP A 105 -0.02 13.78 -17.08
CA ASP A 105 -0.59 13.43 -15.78
C ASP A 105 0.43 12.69 -14.88
N GLN A 106 1.18 11.72 -15.43
CA GLN A 106 2.28 11.05 -14.71
C GLN A 106 3.37 12.04 -14.30
N SER A 107 3.73 12.97 -15.19
CA SER A 107 4.72 13.99 -14.89
C SER A 107 4.25 14.91 -13.77
N ALA A 108 2.98 15.36 -13.83
CA ALA A 108 2.39 16.19 -12.78
C ALA A 108 2.36 15.45 -11.43
N ALA A 109 2.02 14.16 -11.41
CA ALA A 109 2.04 13.36 -10.18
C ALA A 109 3.45 13.24 -9.58
N LEU A 110 4.47 12.98 -10.41
CA LEU A 110 5.87 12.93 -9.97
C LEU A 110 6.35 14.29 -9.45
N ASP A 111 6.01 15.37 -10.16
CA ASP A 111 6.37 16.74 -9.76
C ASP A 111 5.71 17.13 -8.44
N THR A 112 4.44 16.77 -8.21
CA THR A 112 3.73 17.00 -6.95
C THR A 112 4.43 16.30 -5.78
N GLN A 113 4.80 15.03 -5.95
CA GLN A 113 5.53 14.28 -4.91
C GLN A 113 6.92 14.88 -4.66
N ASN A 114 7.63 15.25 -5.71
CA ASN A 114 8.95 15.87 -5.61
C ASN A 114 8.91 17.28 -5.00
N GLY A 115 7.82 18.02 -5.20
CA GLY A 115 7.56 19.27 -4.48
C GLY A 115 7.45 19.05 -2.98
N ALA A 116 6.65 18.08 -2.55
CA ALA A 116 6.50 17.72 -1.13
C ALA A 116 7.83 17.27 -0.50
N ARG A 117 8.63 16.50 -1.23
CA ARG A 117 9.99 16.09 -0.79
C ARG A 117 10.93 17.28 -0.67
N SER A 118 10.91 18.20 -1.63
CA SER A 118 11.72 19.42 -1.58
C SER A 118 11.37 20.30 -0.37
N ASP A 119 10.09 20.37 0.03
CA ASP A 119 9.66 21.14 1.20
C ASP A 119 10.30 20.66 2.50
N VAL A 120 10.64 19.38 2.59
CA VAL A 120 11.25 18.75 3.76
C VAL A 120 12.75 18.44 3.58
N GLY A 121 13.35 18.89 2.48
CA GLY A 121 14.78 18.75 2.21
C GLY A 121 15.20 17.36 1.69
N GLU A 122 14.24 16.56 1.22
CA GLU A 122 14.51 15.21 0.70
C GLU A 122 14.84 15.21 -0.79
N THR A 123 15.65 14.22 -1.21
CA THR A 123 16.07 14.08 -2.61
C THR A 123 14.88 13.69 -3.49
N ALA A 124 14.76 14.28 -4.69
CA ALA A 124 13.69 13.96 -5.63
C ALA A 124 13.66 12.47 -6.02
N LEU A 125 12.45 11.91 -6.08
CA LEU A 125 12.17 10.59 -6.64
C LEU A 125 12.39 10.58 -8.15
N THR A 126 12.77 9.41 -8.64
CA THR A 126 12.80 9.11 -10.07
C THR A 126 11.68 8.14 -10.46
N TRP A 127 11.17 8.28 -11.68
CA TRP A 127 10.15 7.36 -12.18
C TRP A 127 10.76 6.02 -12.58
N SER A 128 10.21 4.92 -12.07
CA SER A 128 10.61 3.55 -12.40
C SER A 128 9.52 2.85 -13.20
N THR A 129 9.86 2.44 -14.43
CA THR A 129 8.94 1.69 -15.30
C THR A 129 8.61 0.30 -14.75
N THR A 130 9.53 -0.28 -13.97
CA THR A 130 9.30 -1.57 -13.30
C THR A 130 8.24 -1.42 -12.21
N LEU A 131 8.40 -0.43 -11.32
CA LEU A 131 7.42 -0.13 -10.28
C LEU A 131 6.06 0.25 -10.87
N ALA A 132 6.05 0.98 -11.99
CA ALA A 132 4.81 1.33 -12.68
C ALA A 132 4.08 0.10 -13.24
N SER A 133 4.82 -0.90 -13.75
CA SER A 133 4.23 -2.18 -14.20
C SER A 133 3.63 -2.98 -13.04
N ASP A 134 4.29 -2.99 -11.89
CA ASP A 134 3.79 -3.67 -10.68
C ASP A 134 2.55 -2.95 -10.14
N ALA A 135 2.59 -1.61 -10.09
CA ALA A 135 1.46 -0.77 -9.72
C ALA A 135 0.25 -0.98 -10.65
N GLN A 136 0.50 -1.06 -11.96
CA GLN A 136 -0.54 -1.30 -12.96
C GLN A 136 -1.22 -2.65 -12.75
N SER A 137 -0.44 -3.70 -12.51
CA SER A 137 -0.95 -5.04 -12.23
C SER A 137 -1.84 -5.05 -10.98
N TRP A 138 -1.49 -4.28 -9.96
CA TRP A 138 -2.31 -4.18 -8.74
C TRP A 138 -3.56 -3.33 -8.94
N ALA A 139 -3.47 -2.23 -9.69
CA ALA A 139 -4.64 -1.41 -10.03
C ALA A 139 -5.70 -2.24 -10.77
N GLU A 140 -5.27 -3.05 -11.74
CA GLU A 140 -6.14 -3.99 -12.46
C GLU A 140 -6.76 -5.04 -11.54
N HIS A 141 -5.99 -5.54 -10.57
CA HIS A 141 -6.50 -6.44 -9.56
C HIS A 141 -7.61 -5.77 -8.72
N LEU A 142 -7.39 -4.56 -8.21
CA LEU A 142 -8.40 -3.81 -7.44
C LEU A 142 -9.68 -3.58 -8.25
N ALA A 143 -9.55 -3.16 -9.50
CA ALA A 143 -10.69 -2.98 -10.40
C ALA A 143 -11.48 -4.30 -10.63
N SER A 144 -10.80 -5.45 -10.57
CA SER A 144 -11.42 -6.76 -10.75
C SER A 144 -12.19 -7.30 -9.53
N LEU A 145 -12.00 -6.72 -8.34
CA LEU A 145 -12.64 -7.20 -7.11
C LEU A 145 -14.15 -6.96 -7.09
N GLY A 146 -14.66 -6.04 -7.92
CA GLY A 146 -16.10 -5.79 -8.07
C GLY A 146 -16.75 -5.06 -6.89
N SER A 147 -15.95 -4.48 -5.98
CA SER A 147 -16.40 -3.61 -4.91
C SER A 147 -15.92 -2.17 -5.16
N PRO A 148 -16.76 -1.28 -5.70
CA PRO A 148 -16.36 0.09 -6.02
C PRO A 148 -15.79 0.84 -4.81
N GLY A 149 -14.55 1.31 -4.92
CA GLY A 149 -13.88 2.10 -3.90
C GLY A 149 -13.23 1.29 -2.77
N ASP A 150 -13.28 -0.05 -2.81
CA ASP A 150 -12.53 -0.87 -1.86
C ASP A 150 -11.03 -0.81 -2.20
N LEU A 151 -10.26 -0.17 -1.32
CA LEU A 151 -8.81 -0.08 -1.41
C LEU A 151 -8.18 -1.09 -0.46
N VAL A 152 -7.51 -2.09 -1.01
CA VAL A 152 -6.83 -3.14 -0.25
C VAL A 152 -5.37 -3.18 -0.64
N HIS A 153 -4.49 -3.09 0.36
CA HIS A 153 -3.06 -3.17 0.13
C HIS A 153 -2.64 -4.56 -0.34
N SER A 154 -1.65 -4.58 -1.22
CA SER A 154 -0.95 -5.82 -1.60
C SER A 154 -0.09 -6.33 -0.44
N SER A 155 0.41 -7.56 -0.55
CA SER A 155 1.30 -8.15 0.46
C SER A 155 2.53 -8.80 -0.18
N GLY A 156 3.65 -8.79 0.56
CA GLY A 156 4.86 -9.55 0.19
C GLY A 156 5.64 -9.01 -1.01
N THR A 157 5.43 -7.74 -1.41
CA THR A 157 6.14 -7.13 -2.55
C THR A 157 7.52 -6.58 -2.20
N GLY A 158 7.75 -6.22 -0.93
CA GLY A 158 8.95 -5.47 -0.49
C GLY A 158 9.02 -4.06 -1.08
N GLN A 159 7.85 -3.49 -1.41
CA GLN A 159 7.68 -2.16 -1.99
C GLN A 159 6.66 -1.39 -1.15
N GLY A 160 6.89 -0.09 -0.95
CA GLY A 160 5.88 0.80 -0.39
C GLY A 160 4.70 0.92 -1.34
N GLU A 161 3.52 1.28 -0.82
CA GLU A 161 2.29 1.37 -1.61
C GLU A 161 1.37 2.48 -1.12
N ASN A 162 0.92 3.34 -2.04
CA ASN A 162 -0.23 4.23 -1.80
C ASN A 162 -1.36 3.86 -2.75
N LEU A 163 -2.60 3.93 -2.26
CA LEU A 163 -3.80 3.59 -3.02
C LEU A 163 -4.72 4.81 -3.08
N TYR A 164 -5.43 4.96 -4.19
CA TYR A 164 -6.39 6.03 -4.38
C TYR A 164 -7.51 5.58 -5.30
N TRP A 165 -8.70 6.17 -5.11
CA TRP A 165 -9.84 5.96 -5.99
C TRP A 165 -10.55 7.28 -6.28
N GLN A 166 -11.00 7.45 -7.52
CA GLN A 166 -11.86 8.56 -7.92
C GLN A 166 -12.96 8.11 -8.90
N SER A 167 -14.00 8.93 -9.05
CA SER A 167 -15.18 8.68 -9.89
C SER A 167 -15.19 9.45 -11.21
N ASP A 168 -14.01 9.82 -11.70
CA ASP A 168 -13.82 10.58 -12.92
C ASP A 168 -12.50 10.19 -13.62
N ALA A 169 -12.44 10.43 -14.92
CA ALA A 169 -11.27 10.08 -15.74
C ALA A 169 -10.21 11.18 -15.81
N SER A 170 -10.45 12.34 -15.19
CA SER A 170 -9.57 13.50 -15.32
C SER A 170 -8.39 13.40 -14.38
N ASP A 171 -7.19 13.43 -14.96
CA ASP A 171 -5.89 13.52 -14.28
C ASP A 171 -5.76 12.67 -12.99
N PRO A 172 -6.10 11.37 -13.06
CA PRO A 172 -6.14 10.48 -11.90
C PRO A 172 -4.80 10.35 -11.19
N TYR A 173 -3.66 10.40 -11.91
CA TYR A 173 -2.36 10.32 -11.26
C TYR A 173 -2.07 11.58 -10.43
N ALA A 174 -2.28 12.76 -11.00
CA ALA A 174 -2.06 14.04 -10.32
C ALA A 174 -3.01 14.25 -9.14
N ASN A 175 -4.28 13.85 -9.29
CA ASN A 175 -5.27 13.92 -8.20
C ASN A 175 -4.87 13.02 -7.04
N ALA A 176 -4.45 11.78 -7.32
CA ALA A 176 -3.96 10.86 -6.29
C ALA A 176 -2.75 11.44 -5.54
N ALA A 177 -1.74 11.92 -6.27
CA ALA A 177 -0.55 12.53 -5.67
C ALA A 177 -0.89 13.75 -4.80
N THR A 178 -1.82 14.60 -5.26
CA THR A 178 -2.28 15.77 -4.49
C THR A 178 -2.98 15.35 -3.21
N ALA A 179 -3.93 14.40 -3.29
CA ALA A 179 -4.66 13.91 -2.13
C ALA A 179 -3.72 13.31 -1.06
N TRP A 180 -2.72 12.53 -1.49
CA TRP A 180 -1.72 11.98 -0.57
C TRP A 180 -0.79 13.06 0.01
N VAL A 181 -0.46 14.12 -0.73
CA VAL A 181 0.37 15.22 -0.20
C VAL A 181 -0.41 16.09 0.79
N ASP A 182 -1.72 16.28 0.58
CA ASP A 182 -2.56 17.11 1.46
C ASP A 182 -2.68 16.55 2.90
N GLU A 183 -2.43 15.26 3.06
CA GLU A 183 -2.29 14.60 4.38
C GLU A 183 -1.15 15.16 5.23
N LYS A 184 -0.23 15.95 4.65
CA LYS A 184 0.77 16.76 5.38
C LYS A 184 0.15 17.55 6.54
N SER A 185 -1.09 17.99 6.39
CA SER A 185 -1.82 18.72 7.44
C SER A 185 -2.13 17.90 8.69
N SER A 186 -2.11 16.57 8.59
CA SER A 186 -2.38 15.61 9.67
C SER A 186 -1.11 15.05 10.32
N TYR A 187 0.08 15.35 9.78
CA TYR A 187 1.35 14.80 10.24
C TYR A 187 2.18 15.85 11.02
N SER A 188 2.70 15.47 12.19
CA SER A 188 3.42 16.38 13.09
C SER A 188 4.91 16.06 13.27
N GLY A 189 5.47 15.16 12.45
CA GLY A 189 6.89 14.78 12.53
C GLY A 189 7.17 13.63 13.51
N GLU A 190 6.14 12.94 13.98
CA GLU A 190 6.22 11.78 14.86
C GLU A 190 6.81 10.54 14.18
N ALA A 191 7.32 9.60 14.99
CA ALA A 191 7.66 8.28 14.48
C ALA A 191 6.39 7.54 14.04
N ILE A 192 6.53 6.65 13.06
CA ILE A 192 5.41 5.85 12.58
C ILE A 192 5.03 4.79 13.62
N GLU A 193 3.74 4.73 13.94
CA GLU A 193 3.17 3.76 14.88
C GLU A 193 2.09 2.92 14.16
N ASP A 194 1.88 1.69 14.61
CA ASP A 194 0.80 0.83 14.13
C ASP A 194 -0.50 1.16 14.88
N ASP A 195 -1.08 2.32 14.55
CA ASP A 195 -2.32 2.80 15.14
C ASP A 195 -3.27 3.42 14.09
N SER A 196 -4.47 3.80 14.54
CA SER A 196 -5.48 4.40 13.65
C SER A 196 -5.14 5.81 13.19
N ALA A 197 -4.19 6.50 13.81
CA ALA A 197 -3.79 7.84 13.39
C ALA A 197 -3.01 7.78 12.07
N PHE A 198 -2.22 6.72 11.89
CA PHE A 198 -1.44 6.46 10.67
C PHE A 198 -2.28 6.49 9.38
N GLU A 199 -3.55 6.07 9.43
CA GLU A 199 -4.46 6.13 8.26
C GLU A 199 -4.66 7.56 7.71
N ASN A 200 -4.37 8.61 8.50
CA ASN A 200 -4.57 10.01 8.10
C ASN A 200 -3.34 10.67 7.48
N TYR A 201 -2.16 10.04 7.58
CA TYR A 201 -0.90 10.60 7.09
C TYR A 201 0.03 9.61 6.41
N GLY A 202 -0.30 8.32 6.42
CA GLY A 202 0.56 7.25 5.92
C GLY A 202 0.92 7.42 4.44
N HIS A 203 0.04 8.01 3.63
CA HIS A 203 0.36 8.26 2.23
C HIS A 203 1.37 9.40 2.08
N TYR A 204 1.22 10.47 2.85
CA TYR A 204 2.19 11.57 2.88
C TYR A 204 3.56 11.09 3.36
N THR A 205 3.62 10.36 4.48
CA THR A 205 4.89 9.90 5.05
C THR A 205 5.64 8.95 4.13
N GLN A 206 4.94 8.13 3.35
CA GLN A 206 5.57 7.31 2.31
C GLN A 206 6.23 8.18 1.21
N ILE A 207 5.55 9.25 0.77
CA ILE A 207 6.08 10.15 -0.27
C ILE A 207 7.37 10.83 0.21
N ILE A 208 7.40 11.28 1.46
CA ILE A 208 8.55 12.01 2.02
C ILE A 208 9.60 11.11 2.69
N TRP A 209 9.50 9.79 2.52
CA TRP A 209 10.43 8.87 3.16
C TRP A 209 11.85 9.01 2.56
N SER A 210 12.82 9.31 3.41
CA SER A 210 14.19 9.70 3.02
C SER A 210 14.93 8.61 2.25
N SER A 211 14.74 7.34 2.65
CA SER A 211 15.40 6.21 1.97
C SER A 211 14.75 5.83 0.65
N THR A 212 13.50 6.22 0.38
CA THR A 212 12.80 5.94 -0.87
C THR A 212 13.38 6.79 -2.00
N THR A 213 13.72 6.15 -3.13
CA THR A 213 14.41 6.80 -4.26
C THR A 213 13.65 6.74 -5.58
N GLU A 214 12.78 5.75 -5.74
CA GLU A 214 11.99 5.59 -6.97
C GLU A 214 10.50 5.41 -6.68
N VAL A 215 9.69 5.88 -7.62
CA VAL A 215 8.24 5.66 -7.64
C VAL A 215 7.79 5.21 -9.02
N GLY A 216 6.76 4.37 -9.08
CA GLY A 216 6.02 4.10 -10.31
C GLY A 216 4.54 3.95 -10.00
N MET A 217 3.68 4.45 -10.90
CA MET A 217 2.24 4.43 -10.68
C MET A 217 1.49 3.74 -11.81
N GLY A 218 0.38 3.10 -11.47
CA GLY A 218 -0.53 2.40 -12.37
C GLY A 218 -1.98 2.80 -12.15
N ILE A 219 -2.81 2.62 -13.17
CA ILE A 219 -4.23 2.96 -13.13
C ILE A 219 -5.10 1.92 -13.83
N ALA A 220 -6.23 1.58 -13.24
CA ALA A 220 -7.25 0.76 -13.88
C ALA A 220 -8.66 1.33 -13.65
N SER A 221 -9.51 1.21 -14.67
CA SER A 221 -10.93 1.51 -14.54
C SER A 221 -11.72 0.23 -14.21
N ASP A 222 -12.74 0.35 -13.36
CA ASP A 222 -13.72 -0.73 -13.13
C ASP A 222 -14.78 -0.86 -14.23
N GLY A 223 -14.75 0.01 -15.25
CA GLY A 223 -15.76 0.04 -16.32
C GLY A 223 -17.12 0.59 -15.90
N ALA A 224 -17.29 0.98 -14.64
CA ALA A 224 -18.49 1.60 -14.06
C ALA A 224 -18.30 3.10 -13.73
N GLY A 225 -17.15 3.66 -14.11
CA GLY A 225 -16.80 5.08 -13.89
C GLY A 225 -15.83 5.31 -12.73
N GLY A 226 -15.41 4.25 -12.03
CA GLY A 226 -14.35 4.31 -11.02
C GLY A 226 -12.97 4.08 -11.62
N TYR A 227 -11.98 4.73 -11.03
CA TYR A 227 -10.56 4.62 -11.38
C TYR A 227 -9.75 4.36 -10.12
N TYR A 228 -8.99 3.26 -10.13
CA TYR A 228 -8.07 2.86 -9.07
C TYR A 228 -6.67 3.28 -9.47
N VAL A 229 -6.00 4.03 -8.61
CA VAL A 229 -4.62 4.47 -8.79
C VAL A 229 -3.77 3.83 -7.71
N VAL A 230 -2.66 3.25 -8.12
CA VAL A 230 -1.67 2.62 -7.24
C VAL A 230 -0.34 3.29 -7.48
N ALA A 231 0.38 3.65 -6.41
CA ALA A 231 1.79 4.01 -6.46
C ALA A 231 2.62 2.94 -5.75
N ARG A 232 3.79 2.64 -6.30
CA ARG A 232 4.80 1.75 -5.71
C ARG A 232 6.08 2.51 -5.47
N TYR A 233 6.70 2.25 -4.32
CA TYR A 233 7.89 2.95 -3.85
C TYR A 233 9.01 1.97 -3.53
N THR A 234 10.25 2.31 -3.88
CA THR A 234 11.41 1.54 -3.46
C THR A 234 12.59 2.43 -3.04
N PRO A 235 13.32 2.05 -1.97
CA PRO A 235 12.90 1.21 -0.86
C PRO A 235 11.54 1.60 -0.26
N GLU A 236 10.88 0.66 0.42
CA GLU A 236 9.62 0.93 1.13
C GLU A 236 9.83 1.91 2.30
N GLY A 237 8.82 2.75 2.55
CA GLY A 237 8.79 3.65 3.69
C GLY A 237 7.88 3.14 4.80
N ASN A 238 7.49 4.04 5.70
CA ASN A 238 6.56 3.78 6.79
C ASN A 238 6.98 2.62 7.70
N VAL A 239 8.28 2.53 7.99
CA VAL A 239 8.82 1.55 8.93
C VAL A 239 8.40 1.93 10.35
N ILE A 240 7.75 1.01 11.06
CA ILE A 240 7.28 1.23 12.43
C ILE A 240 8.45 1.58 13.36
N GLY A 241 8.29 2.65 14.14
CA GLY A 241 9.27 3.19 15.07
C GLY A 241 10.31 4.13 14.43
N GLU A 242 10.26 4.36 13.12
CA GLU A 242 11.14 5.29 12.41
C GLU A 242 10.41 6.57 11.99
N THR A 243 11.17 7.63 11.74
CA THR A 243 10.66 8.90 11.17
C THR A 243 10.98 8.98 9.67
N PRO A 244 10.12 9.59 8.83
CA PRO A 244 10.35 9.67 7.38
C PRO A 244 11.62 10.41 6.99
N THR A 245 11.94 11.50 7.69
CA THR A 245 13.09 12.36 7.38
C THR A 245 14.19 12.15 8.42
N THR A 246 15.44 12.10 7.99
CA THR A 246 16.59 12.11 8.92
C THR A 246 16.87 13.55 9.37
N SER A 247 16.75 13.83 10.67
CA SER A 247 17.06 15.14 11.27
C SER A 247 18.53 15.53 11.15
#